data_AF-A0A540KWR7-F1
#
_entry.id   AF-A0A540KWR7-F1
#
_cell.length_a   1.000
_cell.length_b   1.000
_cell.length_c   1.000
_cell.angle_alpha   90.00
_cell.angle_beta   90.00
_cell.angle_gamma   90.00
#
_symmetry.space_group_name_H-M   'P 1'
#
loop_
_entity.id
_entity.type
_entity.pdbx_description
1 polymer ?
#
loop_
_entity_poly.entity_id
_entity_poly.type
_entity_poly.pdbx_seq_one_letter_code
_entity_poly.pdbx_strand_id
1 'polypeptide(L)'
;MDTISSAHGTAVAASSSSLCHSNRWKYEVFLSFRGDDTRTTFTDHLSIAVHNTGIHTLIDYQLRRGENIQSELDQEIKGPSSVFSKRYAESGWCLRELAKIMRCQEDQEGKVVYPIL
;
A
#
# COMPACT_ATOMS: atom_id res chain seq x y z
N MET A 1 67.30 12.42 -13.48
CA MET A 1 67.29 12.66 -12.02
C MET A 1 66.87 14.11 -11.84
N ASP A 2 65.67 14.51 -11.44
CA ASP A 2 64.40 13.84 -11.13
C ASP A 2 63.33 14.91 -11.40
N THR A 3 62.25 14.58 -12.12
CA THR A 3 61.09 15.47 -12.17
C THR A 3 59.85 14.68 -11.82
N ILE A 4 59.23 15.14 -10.74
CA ILE A 4 58.21 14.51 -9.91
C ILE A 4 56.90 14.28 -10.66
N SER A 5 56.39 13.06 -10.53
CA SER A 5 55.03 12.66 -10.89
C SER A 5 54.03 13.33 -9.93
N SER A 6 53.06 14.09 -10.46
CA SER A 6 51.90 14.55 -9.70
C SER A 6 50.67 13.82 -10.18
N ALA A 7 50.30 12.77 -9.46
CA ALA A 7 49.03 12.07 -9.64
C ALA A 7 47.91 12.97 -9.10
N HIS A 8 47.11 13.55 -10.00
CA HIS A 8 45.82 14.11 -9.63
C HIS A 8 44.89 12.95 -9.26
N GLY A 9 44.83 12.62 -7.98
CA GLY A 9 43.83 11.73 -7.43
C GLY A 9 42.46 12.32 -7.66
N THR A 10 41.75 11.81 -8.68
CA THR A 10 40.33 12.08 -8.85
C THR A 10 39.61 11.36 -7.73
N ALA A 11 39.26 12.09 -6.68
CA ALA A 11 38.29 11.62 -5.70
C ALA A 11 36.97 11.40 -6.44
N VAL A 12 36.71 10.16 -6.81
CA VAL A 12 35.37 9.70 -7.18
C VAL A 12 34.54 9.84 -5.92
N ALA A 13 33.84 10.98 -5.81
CA ALA A 13 32.74 11.11 -4.88
C ALA A 13 31.79 9.96 -5.19
N ALA A 14 31.78 8.96 -4.31
CA ALA A 14 30.74 7.95 -4.32
C ALA A 14 29.44 8.73 -4.16
N SER A 15 28.73 8.90 -5.27
CA SER A 15 27.34 9.32 -5.23
C SER A 15 26.63 8.22 -4.48
N SER A 16 26.50 8.39 -3.17
CA SER A 16 25.47 7.76 -2.38
C SER A 16 24.17 8.23 -3.00
N SER A 17 23.73 7.54 -4.04
CA SER A 17 22.34 7.52 -4.43
C SER A 17 21.65 6.86 -3.25
N SER A 18 21.33 7.69 -2.25
CA SER A 18 20.17 7.39 -1.44
C SER A 18 19.06 7.23 -2.46
N LEU A 19 18.71 5.97 -2.74
CA LEU A 19 17.39 5.59 -3.22
C LEU A 19 16.42 5.98 -2.10
N CYS A 20 16.33 7.28 -1.79
CA CYS A 20 15.18 7.86 -1.17
C CYS A 20 14.09 7.72 -2.24
N HIS A 21 13.48 6.54 -2.27
CA HIS A 21 12.13 6.37 -2.74
C HIS A 21 11.32 7.34 -1.90
N SER A 22 11.26 8.59 -2.37
CA SER A 22 10.31 9.59 -1.93
C SER A 22 8.98 8.85 -2.00
N ASN A 23 8.39 8.61 -0.83
CA ASN A 23 7.29 7.68 -0.65
C ASN A 23 6.11 8.18 -1.52
N ARG A 24 5.99 7.65 -2.75
CA ARG A 24 4.97 8.09 -3.71
C ARG A 24 3.57 7.67 -3.29
N TRP A 25 3.50 6.69 -2.41
CA TRP A 25 2.26 6.14 -1.88
C TRP A 25 1.80 6.93 -0.66
N LYS A 26 0.53 7.30 -0.67
CA LYS A 26 -0.15 8.06 0.39
C LYS A 26 -0.59 7.16 1.55
N TYR A 27 -0.86 5.89 1.25
CA TYR A 27 -1.33 4.87 2.17
C TYR A 27 -0.42 3.64 2.12
N GLU A 28 -0.32 2.98 3.25
CA GLU A 28 0.45 1.76 3.44
C GLU A 28 -0.42 0.52 3.47
N VAL A 29 -1.68 0.64 3.92
CA VAL A 29 -2.62 -0.48 4.02
C VAL A 29 -3.97 -0.09 3.43
N PHE A 30 -4.62 -1.06 2.78
CA PHE A 30 -6.01 -0.95 2.37
C PHE A 30 -6.89 -1.95 3.13
N LEU A 31 -8.01 -1.49 3.70
CA LEU A 31 -8.99 -2.35 4.37
C LEU A 31 -10.27 -2.43 3.52
N SER A 32 -10.48 -3.57 2.86
CA SER A 32 -11.74 -3.90 2.17
C SER A 32 -12.58 -4.84 3.01
N PHE A 33 -13.86 -4.53 3.18
CA PHE A 33 -14.73 -5.29 4.07
C PHE A 33 -16.18 -5.14 3.67
N ARG A 34 -17.01 -6.06 4.15
CA ARG A 34 -18.44 -5.84 4.10
C ARG A 34 -18.84 -4.93 5.25
N GLY A 35 -19.15 -3.68 4.93
CA GLY A 35 -19.56 -2.73 5.95
C GLY A 35 -20.75 -3.18 6.80
N ASP A 36 -21.68 -3.95 6.24
CA ASP A 36 -22.84 -4.45 7.00
C ASP A 36 -22.47 -5.51 8.04
N ASP A 37 -21.29 -6.10 7.95
CA ASP A 37 -20.84 -7.16 8.84
C ASP A 37 -19.94 -6.61 9.94
N THR A 38 -18.97 -5.75 9.61
CA THR A 38 -17.86 -5.41 10.52
C THR A 38 -17.58 -3.92 10.71
N ARG A 39 -18.34 -3.00 10.08
CA ARG A 39 -18.01 -1.55 10.05
C ARG A 39 -17.86 -0.93 11.43
N THR A 40 -18.79 -1.19 12.34
CA THR A 40 -18.83 -0.58 13.68
C THR A 40 -18.31 -1.52 14.76
N THR A 41 -17.67 -2.62 14.37
CA THR A 41 -17.19 -3.65 15.29
C THR A 41 -15.71 -3.91 15.02
N PHE A 42 -15.39 -5.05 14.40
CA PHE A 42 -14.02 -5.47 14.18
C PHE A 42 -13.22 -4.46 13.33
N THR A 43 -13.80 -3.96 12.23
CA THR A 43 -13.07 -3.08 11.31
C THR A 43 -12.80 -1.70 11.92
N ASP A 44 -13.71 -1.19 12.76
CA ASP A 44 -13.51 0.08 13.48
C ASP A 44 -12.32 -0.02 14.44
N HIS A 45 -12.32 -1.07 15.28
CA HIS A 45 -11.23 -1.32 16.21
C HIS A 45 -9.90 -1.57 15.52
N LEU A 46 -9.89 -2.34 14.42
CA LEU A 46 -8.68 -2.57 13.64
C LEU A 46 -8.15 -1.27 13.04
N SER A 47 -9.02 -0.46 12.43
CA SER A 47 -8.65 0.84 11.86
C SER A 47 -7.97 1.73 12.91
N ILE A 48 -8.57 1.85 14.10
CA ILE A 48 -8.00 2.63 15.21
C ILE A 48 -6.65 2.06 15.65
N ALA A 49 -6.55 0.74 15.79
CA ALA A 49 -5.31 0.09 16.22
C ALA A 49 -4.17 0.32 15.23
N VAL A 50 -4.41 0.16 13.93
CA VAL A 50 -3.42 0.39 12.86
C VAL A 50 -3.04 1.87 12.78
N HIS A 51 -4.02 2.77 12.90
CA HIS A 51 -3.73 4.20 12.94
C HIS A 51 -2.82 4.57 14.12
N ASN A 52 -3.05 3.99 15.30
CA ASN A 52 -2.25 4.26 16.50
C ASN A 52 -0.80 3.78 16.39
N THR A 53 -0.48 2.87 15.47
CA THR A 53 0.91 2.48 15.17
C THR A 53 1.59 3.41 14.16
N GLY A 54 0.91 4.46 13.69
CA GLY A 54 1.41 5.41 12.70
C GLY A 54 1.31 4.93 11.25
N ILE A 55 0.58 3.84 10.99
CA ILE A 55 0.42 3.28 9.64
C ILE A 55 -0.75 3.97 8.94
N HIS A 56 -0.46 4.61 7.81
CA HIS A 56 -1.49 5.29 7.03
C HIS A 56 -2.40 4.27 6.32
N THR A 57 -3.68 4.27 6.65
CA THR A 57 -4.64 3.26 6.17
C THR A 57 -5.74 3.91 5.34
N LEU A 58 -6.01 3.35 4.16
CA LEU A 58 -7.21 3.64 3.37
C LEU A 58 -8.28 2.61 3.68
N ILE A 59 -9.50 3.07 3.93
CA ILE A 59 -10.60 2.21 4.37
C ILE A 59 -11.73 2.27 3.33
N ASP A 60 -12.32 1.13 2.96
CA ASP A 60 -13.34 1.05 1.89
C ASP A 60 -14.44 2.13 1.99
N TYR A 61 -15.05 2.38 3.16
CA TYR A 61 -16.09 3.43 3.23
C TYR A 61 -15.60 4.86 2.98
N GLN A 62 -14.30 5.14 3.01
CA GLN A 62 -13.73 6.44 2.65
C GLN A 62 -13.74 6.65 1.13
N LEU A 63 -13.84 5.55 0.38
CA LEU A 63 -14.00 5.57 -1.06
C LEU A 63 -15.45 5.90 -1.39
N ARG A 64 -15.64 6.84 -2.31
CA ARG A 64 -16.97 7.10 -2.86
C ARG A 64 -17.41 5.84 -3.61
N ARG A 65 -18.51 5.22 -3.17
CA ARG A 65 -19.15 4.10 -3.87
C ARG A 65 -19.33 4.46 -5.35
N GLY A 66 -18.53 3.83 -6.20
CA GLY A 66 -18.60 3.94 -7.66
C GLY A 66 -17.35 4.53 -8.32
N GLU A 67 -16.50 5.23 -7.58
CA GLU A 67 -15.29 5.87 -8.13
C GLU A 67 -14.05 4.97 -8.01
N ASN A 68 -12.97 5.43 -8.65
CA ASN A 68 -11.89 4.65 -9.26
C ASN A 68 -10.93 3.96 -8.26
N ILE A 69 -11.45 2.99 -7.50
CA ILE A 69 -10.68 2.11 -6.59
C ILE A 69 -9.39 1.59 -7.21
N GLN A 70 -9.43 1.27 -8.51
CA GLN A 70 -8.26 0.76 -9.20
C GLN A 70 -7.13 1.81 -9.19
N SER A 71 -7.44 3.05 -9.56
CA SER A 71 -6.46 4.15 -9.55
C SER A 71 -5.92 4.44 -8.16
N GLU A 72 -6.76 4.39 -7.12
CA GLU A 72 -6.34 4.62 -5.74
C GLU A 72 -5.46 3.47 -5.22
N LEU A 73 -5.85 2.21 -5.51
CA LEU A 73 -5.03 1.05 -5.21
C LEU A 73 -3.68 1.13 -5.93
N ASP A 74 -3.65 1.52 -7.21
CA ASP A 74 -2.43 1.52 -8.03
C ASP A 74 -1.47 2.66 -7.70
N GLN A 75 -1.99 3.85 -7.41
CA GLN A 75 -1.17 5.06 -7.25
C GLN A 75 -0.95 5.44 -5.79
N GLU A 76 -1.92 5.16 -4.90
CA GLU A 76 -1.91 5.68 -3.54
C GLU A 76 -1.51 4.64 -2.50
N ILE A 77 -1.53 3.34 -2.79
CA ILE A 77 -1.31 2.27 -1.80
C ILE A 77 -0.02 1.48 -2.07
N LYS A 78 0.85 1.44 -1.06
CA LYS A 78 2.13 0.72 -1.07
C LYS A 78 2.00 -0.76 -0.69
N GLY A 79 1.27 -1.01 0.39
CA GLY A 79 1.38 -2.27 1.13
C GLY A 79 0.09 -3.08 1.08
N PRO A 80 -0.15 -3.93 2.09
CA PRO A 80 -1.06 -5.02 1.94
C PRO A 80 -2.53 -4.60 1.96
N SER A 81 -3.35 -5.36 1.24
CA SER A 81 -4.82 -5.24 1.31
C SER A 81 -5.39 -6.33 2.21
N SER A 82 -6.31 -5.99 3.11
CA SER A 82 -6.99 -6.95 3.97
C SER A 82 -8.46 -7.07 3.60
N VAL A 83 -9.01 -8.30 3.63
CA VAL A 83 -10.38 -8.61 3.21
C VAL A 83 -11.14 -9.30 4.36
N PHE A 84 -12.33 -8.80 4.72
CA PHE A 84 -13.09 -9.25 5.89
C PHE A 84 -14.49 -9.77 5.58
N SER A 85 -14.93 -10.73 6.40
CA SER A 85 -16.31 -11.11 6.75
C SER A 85 -16.92 -12.34 6.06
N LYS A 86 -17.74 -13.05 6.83
CA LYS A 86 -18.47 -14.27 6.41
C LYS A 86 -19.36 -14.03 5.18
N ARG A 87 -19.95 -12.85 5.05
CA ARG A 87 -20.85 -12.51 3.93
C ARG A 87 -20.21 -11.60 2.91
N TYR A 88 -18.88 -11.48 2.89
CA TYR A 88 -18.17 -10.64 1.93
C TYR A 88 -18.57 -10.97 0.48
N ALA A 89 -18.61 -12.27 0.16
CA ALA A 89 -18.98 -12.77 -1.17
C ALA A 89 -20.47 -12.54 -1.54
N GLU A 90 -21.33 -12.22 -0.58
CA GLU A 90 -22.72 -11.86 -0.85
C GLU A 90 -22.86 -10.40 -1.35
N SER A 91 -21.77 -9.63 -1.40
CA SER A 91 -21.76 -8.25 -1.90
C SER A 91 -21.03 -8.19 -3.23
N GLY A 92 -21.78 -7.93 -4.30
CA GLY A 92 -21.18 -7.71 -5.63
C GLY A 92 -20.22 -6.52 -5.65
N TRP A 93 -20.36 -5.57 -4.71
CA TRP A 93 -19.39 -4.49 -4.52
C TRP A 93 -18.07 -5.04 -3.99
N CYS A 94 -18.11 -5.75 -2.87
CA CYS A 94 -16.95 -6.38 -2.24
C CYS A 94 -16.21 -7.31 -3.22
N LEU A 95 -16.93 -8.12 -4.00
CA LEU A 95 -16.29 -8.98 -5.02
C LEU A 95 -15.58 -8.20 -6.13
N ARG A 96 -16.10 -7.03 -6.54
CA ARG A 96 -15.42 -6.17 -7.52
C ARG A 96 -14.16 -5.55 -6.94
N GLU A 97 -14.18 -5.17 -5.67
CA GLU A 97 -12.98 -4.67 -4.98
C GLU A 97 -11.92 -5.75 -4.88
N LEU A 98 -12.30 -6.95 -4.45
CA LEU A 98 -11.39 -8.10 -4.38
C LEU A 98 -10.75 -8.38 -5.73
N ALA A 99 -11.52 -8.38 -6.82
CA ALA A 99 -10.98 -8.58 -8.16
C ALA A 99 -9.96 -7.50 -8.56
N LYS A 100 -10.17 -6.24 -8.16
CA LYS A 100 -9.22 -5.15 -8.40
C LYS A 100 -7.94 -5.33 -7.57
N ILE A 101 -8.09 -5.63 -6.28
CA ILE A 101 -6.97 -5.91 -5.37
C ILE A 101 -6.09 -7.04 -5.91
N MET A 102 -6.71 -8.14 -6.36
CA MET A 102 -5.98 -9.28 -6.94
C MET A 102 -5.22 -8.89 -8.20
N ARG A 103 -5.84 -8.12 -9.11
CA ARG A 103 -5.14 -7.60 -10.30
C ARG A 103 -3.97 -6.69 -9.94
N CYS A 104 -4.16 -5.76 -8.99
CA CYS A 104 -3.06 -4.93 -8.50
C CYS A 104 -1.90 -5.75 -7.93
N GLN A 105 -2.21 -6.86 -7.25
CA GLN A 105 -1.19 -7.76 -6.69
C GLN A 105 -0.42 -8.50 -7.79
N GLU A 106 -1.10 -8.92 -8.86
CA GLU A 106 -0.47 -9.54 -10.03
C GLU A 106 0.40 -8.54 -10.80
N ASP A 107 -0.06 -7.30 -10.95
CA ASP A 107 0.59 -6.26 -11.75
C ASP A 107 1.75 -5.53 -11.02
N GLN A 108 1.84 -5.62 -9.69
CA GLN A 108 2.81 -4.87 -8.88
C GLN A 108 3.58 -5.76 -7.90
N GLU A 109 4.89 -5.84 -8.08
CA GLU A 109 5.78 -6.56 -7.16
C GLU A 109 5.74 -5.98 -5.74
N GLY A 110 5.69 -6.86 -4.75
CA GLY A 110 5.73 -6.49 -3.33
C GLY A 110 4.37 -6.20 -2.68
N LYS A 111 3.27 -6.19 -3.45
CA LYS A 111 1.91 -6.18 -2.88
C LYS A 111 1.55 -7.55 -2.32
N VAL A 112 0.92 -7.56 -1.15
CA VAL A 112 0.49 -8.77 -0.44
C VAL A 112 -0.97 -8.63 -0.04
N VAL A 113 -1.75 -9.69 -0.13
CA VAL A 113 -3.14 -9.69 0.34
C VAL A 113 -3.25 -10.62 1.53
N TYR A 114 -3.79 -10.10 2.65
CA TYR A 114 -4.01 -10.88 3.86
C TYR A 114 -5.51 -11.16 4.04
N PRO A 115 -5.96 -12.42 3.92
CA PRO A 115 -7.33 -12.77 4.27
C PRO A 115 -7.48 -12.75 5.79
N ILE A 116 -8.58 -12.15 6.28
CA ILE A 116 -8.94 -12.19 7.70
C ILE A 116 -10.36 -12.76 7.80
N LEU A 117 -10.45 -13.99 8.33
CA LEU A 117 -11.66 -14.81 8.40
C LEU A 117 -12.29 -14.79 9.79
#